data_AF-A0A8J3UVP6-F1
#
_entry.id   AF-A0A8J3UVP6-F1
#
_cell.length_a   1.000
_cell.length_b   1.000
_cell.length_c   1.000
_cell.angle_alpha   90.00
_cell.angle_beta   90.00
_cell.angle_gamma   90.00
#
_symmetry.space_group_name_H-M   'P 1'
#
loop_
_entity.id
_entity.type
_entity.pdbx_description
1 polymer ?
#
loop_
_entity_poly.entity_id
_entity_poly.type
_entity_poly.pdbx_seq_one_letter_code
_entity_poly.pdbx_strand_id
1 'polypeptide(L)' 'MTYSSQTGPVSRAAWPTIAGTYIICTADNAIPPFAQEAMAQRAERVHRLDSSHSPFLSMPSELAALLKGELAP' A
#
# COMPACT_ATOMS: atom_id res chain seq x y z
N MET A 1 -21.25 14.12 -8.84
CA MET A 1 -19.91 13.79 -9.36
C MET A 1 -19.94 12.35 -9.80
N THR A 2 -19.86 12.07 -11.10
CA THR A 2 -19.90 10.70 -11.62
C THR A 2 -18.51 10.38 -12.17
N TYR A 3 -17.83 9.40 -11.57
CA TYR A 3 -16.56 8.89 -12.09
C TYR A 3 -16.87 7.81 -13.13
N SER A 4 -16.28 7.89 -14.32
CA SER A 4 -16.39 6.84 -15.34
C SER A 4 -15.21 5.90 -15.20
N SER A 5 -15.46 4.61 -15.01
CA SER A 5 -14.42 3.58 -15.05
C SER A 5 -14.06 3.28 -16.50
N GLN A 6 -12.76 3.25 -16.83
CA GLN A 6 -12.31 2.73 -18.11
C GLN A 6 -12.53 1.22 -18.15
N THR A 7 -13.28 0.73 -19.13
CA THR A 7 -13.49 -0.70 -19.36
C THR A 7 -12.58 -1.17 -20.50
N GLY A 8 -11.74 -2.15 -20.20
CA GLY A 8 -10.85 -2.79 -21.17
C GLY A 8 -10.52 -4.20 -20.69
N PRO A 9 -10.18 -5.13 -21.61
CA PRO A 9 -9.85 -6.50 -21.23
C PRO A 9 -8.59 -6.54 -20.33
N VAL A 10 -8.70 -7.24 -19.19
CA VAL A 10 -7.56 -7.51 -18.31
C VAL A 10 -6.77 -8.69 -18.89
N SER A 11 -5.54 -8.43 -19.35
CA SER A 11 -4.72 -9.44 -20.03
C SER A 11 -3.79 -10.21 -19.10
N ARG A 12 -3.20 -9.54 -18.09
CA ARG A 12 -2.27 -10.14 -17.13
C ARG A 12 -2.31 -9.37 -15.82
N ALA A 13 -2.13 -10.08 -14.71
CA ALA A 13 -1.90 -9.43 -13.42
C ALA A 13 -0.54 -8.70 -13.43
N ALA A 14 -0.50 -7.47 -12.92
CA ALA A 14 0.71 -6.65 -12.92
C ALA A 14 1.69 -7.01 -11.80
N TRP A 15 1.17 -7.45 -10.64
CA TRP A 15 1.94 -7.71 -9.43
C TRP A 15 3.08 -8.76 -9.54
N PRO A 16 3.08 -9.72 -10.49
CA PRO A 16 4.24 -10.60 -10.67
C PRO A 16 5.41 -9.93 -11.41
N THR A 17 5.17 -8.85 -12.16
CA THR A 17 6.16 -8.23 -13.04
C THR A 17 6.52 -6.79 -12.68
N ILE A 18 5.70 -6.15 -11.85
CA ILE A 18 5.93 -4.79 -11.39
C ILE A 18 6.26 -4.85 -9.90
N ALA A 19 7.46 -4.39 -9.56
CA ALA A 19 7.91 -4.20 -8.19
C ALA A 19 6.89 -3.37 -7.40
N GLY A 20 6.38 -3.94 -6.31
CA GLY A 20 5.44 -3.28 -5.41
C GLY A 20 6.07 -3.03 -4.04
N THR A 21 5.70 -1.91 -3.43
CA THR A 21 5.98 -1.63 -2.02
C THR A 21 4.69 -1.78 -1.22
N TYR A 22 4.78 -2.43 -0.05
CA TYR A 22 3.68 -2.58 0.89
C TYR A 22 3.97 -1.79 2.17
N ILE A 23 2.94 -1.19 2.76
CA ILE A 23 3.02 -0.51 4.06
C ILE A 23 2.07 -1.21 5.02
N ILE A 24 2.62 -1.87 6.04
CA ILE A 24 1.85 -2.47 7.12
C ILE A 24 1.48 -1.39 8.13
N CYS A 25 0.18 -1.19 8.33
CA CYS A 25 -0.36 -0.28 9.34
C CYS A 25 -0.55 -1.06 10.65
N THR A 26 0.33 -0.86 11.64
CA THR A 26 0.38 -1.74 12.83
C THR A 26 -0.75 -1.52 13.82
N ALA A 27 -1.41 -0.36 13.78
CA ALA A 27 -2.59 -0.04 14.58
C ALA A 27 -3.90 -0.14 13.78
N ASP A 28 -3.90 -0.91 12.69
CA ASP A 28 -5.06 -1.16 11.86
C ASP A 28 -6.08 -2.09 12.54
N ASN A 29 -7.30 -1.59 12.74
CA ASN A 29 -8.42 -2.32 13.32
C ASN A 29 -9.38 -2.90 12.27
N ALA A 30 -9.16 -2.63 10.99
CA ALA A 30 -9.92 -3.18 9.87
C ALA A 30 -9.24 -4.43 9.29
N ILE A 31 -7.91 -4.38 9.13
CA ILE A 31 -7.09 -5.51 8.67
C ILE A 31 -5.99 -5.77 9.70
N PRO A 32 -6.02 -6.87 10.46
CA PRO A 32 -5.04 -7.13 11.49
C PRO A 32 -3.63 -7.33 10.89
N PRO A 33 -2.55 -6.97 11.61
CA PRO A 33 -1.18 -7.01 11.07
C PRO A 33 -0.76 -8.34 10.45
N PHE A 34 -1.15 -9.48 11.03
CA PHE A 34 -0.79 -10.80 10.48
C PHE A 34 -1.39 -11.05 9.09
N ALA A 35 -2.59 -10.51 8.81
CA ALA A 35 -3.22 -10.63 7.50
C ALA A 35 -2.53 -9.72 6.49
N GLN A 36 -2.12 -8.51 6.92
CA GLN A 36 -1.30 -7.62 6.11
C GLN A 36 0.06 -8.23 5.79
N GLU A 37 0.71 -8.91 6.73
CA GLU A 37 1.97 -9.63 6.52
C GLU A 37 1.82 -10.70 5.43
N ALA A 38 0.72 -11.46 5.43
CA ALA A 38 0.43 -12.43 4.37
C ALA A 38 0.26 -11.75 2.99
N MET A 39 -0.36 -10.57 2.94
CA MET A 39 -0.49 -9.79 1.71
C MET A 39 0.85 -9.22 1.24
N ALA A 40 1.68 -8.76 2.17
CA ALA A 40 2.96 -8.12 1.94
C ALA A 40 4.01 -9.08 1.33
N GLN A 41 3.82 -10.40 1.43
CA GLN A 41 4.71 -11.41 0.82
C GLN A 41 4.89 -11.24 -0.70
N ARG A 42 3.96 -10.55 -1.37
CA ARG A 42 4.02 -10.29 -2.82
C ARG A 42 4.77 -9.00 -3.16
N ALA A 43 5.17 -8.21 -2.17
CA ALA A 43 5.86 -6.95 -2.37
C ALA A 43 7.38 -7.15 -2.29
N GLU A 44 8.11 -6.33 -3.04
CA GLU A 44 9.57 -6.31 -2.99
C GLU A 44 10.06 -5.58 -1.74
N ARG A 45 9.37 -4.51 -1.35
CA ARG A 45 9.68 -3.71 -0.16
C ARG A 45 8.49 -3.69 0.78
N VAL A 46 8.77 -3.82 2.08
CA VAL A 46 7.75 -3.78 3.13
C VAL A 46 8.17 -2.79 4.20
N HIS A 47 7.32 -1.80 4.43
CA HIS A 47 7.45 -0.84 5.52
C HIS A 47 6.41 -1.09 6.59
N ARG A 48 6.65 -0.54 7.79
CA ARG A 48 5.69 -0.54 8.90
C ARG A 48 5.48 0.89 9.36
N LEU A 49 4.22 1.27 9.57
CA LEU A 49 3.83 2.53 10.19
C LEU A 49 2.90 2.25 11.36
N ASP A 50 3.07 2.99 12.45
CA ASP A 50 2.14 2.99 13.58
C ASP A 50 0.89 3.81 13.28
N SER A 51 0.23 3.45 12.18
CA SER A 51 -0.96 4.10 11.66
C SER A 51 -2.18 3.22 11.81
N SER A 52 -3.35 3.85 11.85
CA SER A 52 -4.62 3.16 11.60
C SER A 52 -4.70 2.71 10.14
N HIS A 53 -5.82 2.08 9.76
CA HIS A 53 -6.07 1.56 8.40
C HIS A 53 -5.78 2.55 7.27
N SER A 54 -5.98 3.86 7.51
CA SER A 54 -5.76 4.91 6.52
C SER A 54 -4.60 5.81 6.95
N PRO A 55 -3.35 5.47 6.60
CA PRO A 55 -2.17 6.24 7.02
C PRO A 55 -2.17 7.66 6.48
N PHE A 56 -2.81 7.91 5.33
CA PHE A 56 -2.98 9.26 4.79
C PHE A 56 -3.92 10.15 5.62
N LEU A 57 -4.67 9.57 6.57
CA LEU A 57 -5.47 10.31 7.56
C LEU A 57 -4.82 10.31 8.93
N SER A 58 -4.29 9.18 9.39
CA SER A 58 -3.77 9.04 10.76
C SER A 58 -2.31 9.49 10.91
N MET A 59 -1.47 9.27 9.91
CA MET A 59 -0.03 9.58 9.92
C MET A 59 0.42 10.23 8.59
N PRO A 60 -0.20 11.36 8.18
CA PRO A 60 0.01 11.94 6.85
C PRO A 60 1.45 12.41 6.61
N SER A 61 2.11 12.95 7.63
CA SER A 61 3.48 13.46 7.53
C SER A 61 4.50 12.32 7.38
N GLU A 62 4.36 11.27 8.17
CA GLU A 62 5.19 10.08 8.16
C GLU A 62 5.01 9.29 6.85
N LEU A 63 3.76 9.15 6.40
CA LEU A 63 3.47 8.54 5.10
C LEU A 63 4.13 9.34 3.98
N ALA A 64 4.02 10.68 3.98
CA ALA A 64 4.64 11.52 2.96
C ALA A 64 6.17 11.42 2.97
N ALA A 65 6.79 11.33 4.16
CA ALA A 65 8.23 11.15 4.29
C ALA A 65 8.68 9.79 3.72
N LEU A 66 7.96 8.72 4.05
CA LEU A 66 8.21 7.38 3.53
C LEU A 66 8.08 7.35 2.00
N LEU A 67 7.00 7.92 1.45
CA LEU A 67 6.80 7.97 -0.01
C LEU A 67 7.90 8.77 -0.72
N LYS A 68 8.38 9.88 -0.14
CA LYS A 68 9.53 10.61 -0.70
C LYS A 68 10.80 9.75 -0.72
N GLY A 69 11.03 8.94 0.31
CA GLY A 69 12.15 7.99 0.35
C GLY A 69 12.04 6.92 -0.73
N GLU A 70 10.83 6.41 -0.99
CA GLU A 70 10.59 5.39 -2.02
C GLU A 70 10.75 5.90 -3.46
N LEU A 71 10.57 7.22 -3.66
CA LEU A 71 10.71 7.90 -4.95
C LEU A 71 12.12 8.44 -5.22
N ALA A 72 13.01 8.43 -4.20
CA ALA A 72 14.39 8.84 -4.39
C ALA A 72 15.13 7.80 -5.27
N PRO A 73 16.00 8.26 -6.20
CA PRO A 73 16.71 7.39 -7.13
C PRO A 73 17.70 6.42 -6.46
#